data_AF-A0A969BRT9-F1
#
_entry.id   AF-A0A969BRT9-F1
#
_cell.length_a   1.000
_cell.length_b   1.000
_cell.length_c   1.000
_cell.angle_alpha   90.00
_cell.angle_beta   90.00
_cell.angle_gamma   90.00
#
_symmetry.space_group_name_H-M   'P 1'
#
loop_
_entity.id
_entity.type
_entity.pdbx_description
1 polymer ?
#
loop_
_entity_poly.entity_id
_entity_poly.type
_entity_poly.pdbx_seq_one_letter_code
_entity_poly.pdbx_strand_id
1 'polypeptide(L)'
;MIPRALLIILIAYLILGVIYATTAPYLDVSDEPRHYAMIERLARGEGFVVQDPANIGDPDDPRNPLQEGSQPPLYYLAMSLVAQLFDRSDFEQITQFNPHAKLGRADATTNFNQMLHTPAENFPWRGTMLAVMVMRFLGVLCGAVVVACAFLLAREIGGNWLLAIGYSSELPIANSQSLDPPPRRLSHRPSTPCFCTLWPV
;
A
#
# COMPACT_ATOMS: atom_id res chain seq x y z
N MET A 1 18.21 30.34 -7.24
CA MET A 1 18.20 29.67 -8.57
C MET A 1 18.02 28.18 -8.37
N ILE A 2 17.09 27.54 -9.08
CA ILE A 2 16.88 26.09 -9.00
C ILE A 2 18.09 25.41 -9.66
N PRO A 3 18.79 24.48 -8.98
CA PRO A 3 19.92 23.78 -9.58
C PRO A 3 19.43 22.93 -10.75
N ARG A 4 20.16 22.94 -11.87
CA ARG A 4 19.80 22.19 -13.10
C ARG A 4 19.59 20.70 -12.82
N ALA A 5 20.37 20.13 -11.89
CA ALA A 5 20.21 18.75 -11.44
C ALA A 5 18.83 18.46 -10.85
N LEU A 6 18.31 19.34 -9.98
CA LEU A 6 16.98 19.19 -9.40
C LEU A 6 15.89 19.25 -10.48
N LEU A 7 16.02 20.16 -11.44
CA LEU A 7 15.06 20.26 -12.54
C LEU A 7 15.01 18.97 -13.37
N ILE A 8 16.17 18.40 -13.71
CA ILE A 8 16.26 17.13 -14.46
C ILE A 8 15.60 15.99 -13.68
N ILE A 9 15.89 15.88 -12.38
CA ILE A 9 15.30 14.85 -11.51
C ILE A 9 13.78 14.99 -11.44
N LEU A 10 13.26 16.22 -11.25
CA LEU A 10 11.83 16.46 -11.17
C LEU A 10 11.12 16.16 -12.50
N ILE A 11 11.70 16.56 -13.63
CA ILE A 11 11.15 16.25 -14.96
C ILE A 11 11.09 14.74 -15.16
N ALA A 12 12.18 14.02 -14.87
CA ALA A 12 12.22 12.56 -14.98
C ALA A 12 11.17 11.89 -14.08
N TYR A 13 11.09 12.33 -12.82
CA TYR A 13 10.11 11.83 -11.86
C TYR A 13 8.67 12.07 -12.33
N LEU A 14 8.35 13.27 -12.82
CA LEU A 14 7.00 13.60 -13.30
C LEU A 14 6.63 12.78 -14.55
N ILE A 15 7.55 12.60 -15.50
CA ILE A 15 7.31 11.77 -16.68
C ILE A 15 7.01 10.32 -16.26
N LEU A 16 7.86 9.74 -15.41
CA LEU A 16 7.68 8.38 -14.89
C LEU A 16 6.37 8.24 -14.10
N GLY A 17 6.06 9.23 -13.24
CA GLY A 17 4.84 9.25 -12.44
C GLY A 17 3.57 9.35 -13.29
N VAL A 18 3.58 10.18 -14.33
CA VAL A 18 2.45 10.28 -15.28
C VAL A 18 2.28 8.97 -16.07
N ILE A 19 3.38 8.39 -16.57
CA ILE A 19 3.32 7.08 -17.24
C ILE A 19 2.71 6.05 -16.30
N TYR A 20 3.25 5.91 -15.09
CA TYR A 20 2.73 4.98 -14.09
C TYR A 20 1.24 5.21 -13.78
N ALA A 21 0.84 6.46 -13.52
CA ALA A 21 -0.54 6.82 -13.19
C ALA A 21 -1.53 6.45 -14.30
N THR A 22 -1.12 6.54 -15.57
CA THR A 22 -1.97 6.26 -16.73
C THR A 22 -1.93 4.80 -17.17
N THR A 23 -0.84 4.08 -16.95
CA THR A 23 -0.70 2.67 -17.39
C THR A 23 -1.08 1.67 -16.32
N ALA A 24 -1.06 2.04 -15.04
CA ALA A 24 -1.47 1.14 -13.97
C ALA A 24 -2.97 0.81 -14.14
N PRO A 25 -3.36 -0.49 -14.11
CA PRO A 25 -4.76 -0.89 -14.21
C PRO A 25 -5.62 -0.18 -13.14
N TYR A 26 -6.85 0.14 -13.50
CA TYR A 26 -7.78 0.87 -12.63
C TYR A 26 -8.07 0.05 -11.37
N LEU A 27 -7.82 0.64 -10.19
CA LEU A 27 -8.11 0.05 -8.88
C LEU A 27 -7.59 -1.40 -8.72
N ASP A 28 -6.44 -1.71 -9.30
CA ASP A 28 -5.85 -3.06 -9.20
C ASP A 28 -4.52 -3.06 -8.43
N VAL A 29 -4.01 -1.86 -8.12
CA VAL A 29 -2.85 -1.67 -7.25
C VAL A 29 -3.23 -2.00 -5.81
N SER A 30 -2.39 -2.81 -5.13
CA SER A 30 -2.63 -3.47 -3.83
C SER A 30 -3.57 -2.77 -2.83
N ASP A 31 -3.42 -1.46 -2.61
CA ASP A 31 -4.18 -0.71 -1.59
C ASP A 31 -5.10 0.37 -2.18
N GLU A 32 -5.03 0.62 -3.49
CA GLU A 32 -5.78 1.68 -4.15
C GLU A 32 -7.31 1.54 -3.98
N PRO A 33 -7.91 0.34 -4.10
CA PRO A 33 -9.36 0.16 -3.90
C PRO A 33 -9.82 0.54 -2.50
N ARG A 34 -9.07 0.14 -1.47
CA ARG A 34 -9.38 0.43 -0.06
C ARG A 34 -9.30 1.92 0.21
N HIS A 35 -8.21 2.55 -0.23
CA HIS A 35 -8.03 3.99 -0.09
C HIS A 35 -9.16 4.76 -0.79
N TYR A 36 -9.50 4.39 -2.02
CA TYR A 36 -10.56 5.07 -2.76
C TYR A 36 -11.94 4.82 -2.15
N ALA A 37 -12.25 3.61 -1.68
CA ALA A 37 -13.50 3.32 -1.00
C ALA A 37 -13.68 4.18 0.27
N MET A 38 -12.61 4.41 1.02
CA MET A 38 -12.62 5.32 2.17
C MET A 38 -12.89 6.78 1.76
N ILE A 39 -12.27 7.23 0.66
CA ILE A 39 -12.50 8.57 0.09
C ILE A 39 -13.96 8.71 -0.38
N GLU A 40 -14.48 7.71 -1.10
CA GLU A 40 -15.85 7.66 -1.60
C GLU A 40 -16.84 7.75 -0.44
N ARG A 41 -16.64 6.95 0.61
CA ARG A 41 -17.45 6.93 1.84
C ARG A 41 -17.52 8.32 2.49
N LEU A 42 -16.37 8.97 2.68
CA LEU A 42 -16.31 10.32 3.25
C LEU A 42 -17.00 11.35 2.36
N ALA A 43 -16.80 11.25 1.05
CA ALA A 43 -17.38 12.15 0.08
C ALA A 43 -18.89 11.91 -0.14
N ARG A 44 -19.44 10.76 0.27
CA ARG A 44 -20.88 10.49 0.42
C ARG A 44 -21.46 11.01 1.75
N GLY A 45 -20.61 11.49 2.66
CA GLY A 45 -21.02 11.98 3.98
C GLY A 45 -21.24 10.90 5.03
N GLU A 46 -20.77 9.67 4.79
CA GLU A 46 -20.97 8.53 5.71
C GLU A 46 -19.99 8.49 6.90
N GLY A 47 -19.00 9.39 6.90
CA GLY A 47 -18.00 9.50 7.96
C GLY A 47 -16.94 8.40 7.95
N PHE A 48 -16.01 8.48 8.91
CA PHE A 48 -14.93 7.50 9.07
C PHE A 48 -15.46 6.14 9.50
N VAL A 49 -14.78 5.08 9.07
CA VAL A 49 -15.06 3.72 9.55
C VAL A 49 -14.60 3.59 11.00
N VAL A 50 -15.46 3.01 11.85
CA VAL A 50 -15.12 2.67 13.23
C VAL A 50 -14.44 1.30 13.25
N GLN A 51 -13.30 1.19 13.92
CA GLN A 51 -12.63 -0.09 14.15
C GLN A 51 -13.45 -0.93 15.12
N ASP A 52 -14.21 -1.90 14.61
CA ASP A 52 -15.03 -2.80 15.41
C ASP A 52 -14.68 -4.27 15.07
N PRO A 53 -14.09 -5.02 16.03
CA PRO A 53 -13.78 -6.44 15.84
C PRO A 53 -15.02 -7.31 15.55
N ALA A 54 -16.21 -6.87 15.94
CA ALA A 54 -17.46 -7.59 15.68
C ALA A 54 -18.01 -7.33 14.27
N ASN A 55 -17.57 -6.27 13.61
CA ASN A 55 -18.11 -5.81 12.32
C ASN A 55 -16.97 -5.54 11.31
N ILE A 56 -16.20 -6.59 11.02
CA ILE A 56 -15.02 -6.48 10.16
C ILE A 56 -15.33 -6.41 8.65
N GLY A 57 -16.60 -6.56 8.26
CA GLY A 57 -17.01 -6.67 6.86
C GLY A 57 -16.46 -7.94 6.20
N ASP A 58 -16.46 -7.97 4.86
CA ASP A 58 -15.79 -9.04 4.11
C ASP A 58 -14.28 -8.72 4.05
N PRO A 59 -13.41 -9.54 4.66
CA PRO A 59 -11.96 -9.32 4.62
C PRO A 59 -11.35 -9.52 3.23
N ASP A 60 -12.06 -10.24 2.34
CA ASP A 60 -11.61 -10.51 0.97
C ASP A 60 -12.15 -9.47 -0.02
N ASP A 61 -13.07 -8.57 0.37
CA ASP A 61 -13.50 -7.45 -0.48
C ASP A 61 -12.42 -6.36 -0.50
N PRO A 62 -11.73 -6.13 -1.63
CA PRO A 62 -10.72 -5.09 -1.74
C PRO A 62 -11.28 -3.68 -1.55
N ARG A 63 -12.60 -3.47 -1.57
CA ARG A 63 -13.22 -2.16 -1.30
C ARG A 63 -13.52 -1.97 0.17
N ASN A 64 -13.24 -2.94 1.04
CA ASN A 64 -13.45 -2.82 2.47
C ASN A 64 -12.54 -1.72 3.06
N PRO A 65 -13.08 -0.55 3.47
CA PRO A 65 -12.27 0.56 3.95
C PRO A 65 -11.86 0.42 5.42
N LEU A 66 -12.16 -0.72 6.07
CA LEU A 66 -11.93 -0.90 7.48
C LEU A 66 -10.47 -0.68 7.85
N GLN A 67 -9.51 -1.25 7.12
CA GLN A 67 -8.09 -1.05 7.44
C GLN A 67 -7.67 0.42 7.35
N GLU A 68 -8.26 1.16 6.41
CA GLU A 68 -8.01 2.59 6.21
C GLU A 68 -8.56 3.46 7.34
N GLY A 69 -9.53 2.96 8.11
CA GLY A 69 -10.06 3.67 9.28
C GLY A 69 -9.04 3.90 10.39
N SER A 70 -7.92 3.16 10.39
CA SER A 70 -6.81 3.34 11.35
C SER A 70 -5.76 4.38 10.90
N GLN A 71 -5.82 4.79 9.63
CA GLN A 71 -4.84 5.71 9.03
C GLN A 71 -5.13 7.18 9.41
N PRO A 72 -4.13 8.06 9.38
CA PRO A 72 -4.33 9.48 9.66
C PRO A 72 -5.36 10.14 8.72
N PRO A 73 -6.27 10.99 9.23
CA PRO A 73 -7.45 11.41 8.49
C PRO A 73 -7.19 12.44 7.38
N LEU A 74 -6.06 13.16 7.44
CA LEU A 74 -5.80 14.33 6.60
C LEU A 74 -5.91 14.01 5.10
N TYR A 75 -5.33 12.88 4.68
CA TYR A 75 -5.33 12.47 3.28
C TYR A 75 -6.75 12.21 2.76
N TYR A 76 -7.53 11.40 3.48
CA TYR A 76 -8.88 11.05 3.06
C TYR A 76 -9.82 12.26 3.08
N LEU A 77 -9.69 13.15 4.07
CA LEU A 77 -10.46 14.39 4.10
C LEU A 77 -10.16 15.25 2.87
N ALA A 78 -8.88 15.52 2.59
CA ALA A 78 -8.49 16.34 1.45
C ALA A 78 -8.96 15.73 0.12
N MET A 79 -8.75 14.42 -0.08
CA MET A 79 -9.17 13.75 -1.32
C MET A 79 -10.70 13.63 -1.42
N SER A 80 -11.43 13.51 -0.31
CA SER A 80 -12.90 13.48 -0.33
C SER A 80 -13.51 14.82 -0.78
N LEU A 81 -12.86 15.94 -0.45
CA LEU A 81 -13.26 17.26 -0.95
C LEU A 81 -13.03 17.38 -2.46
N VAL A 82 -11.91 16.84 -2.96
CA VAL A 82 -11.63 16.79 -4.40
C VAL A 82 -12.63 15.87 -5.11
N ALA A 83 -12.96 14.72 -4.53
CA ALA A 83 -13.89 13.75 -5.10
C ALA A 83 -15.29 14.35 -5.32
N GLN A 84 -15.74 15.26 -4.46
CA GLN A 84 -17.04 15.94 -4.58
C GLN A 84 -17.18 16.82 -5.84
N LEU A 85 -16.08 17.16 -6.51
CA LEU A 85 -16.11 17.92 -7.76
C LEU A 85 -16.55 17.07 -8.97
N PHE A 86 -16.65 15.75 -8.81
CA PHE A 86 -16.94 14.80 -9.88
C PHE A 86 -18.23 14.03 -9.62
N ASP A 87 -18.96 13.72 -10.69
CA ASP A 87 -20.06 12.75 -10.65
C ASP A 87 -19.49 11.34 -10.47
N ARG A 88 -19.85 10.69 -9.37
CA ARG A 88 -19.37 9.36 -8.97
C ARG A 88 -20.52 8.36 -8.81
N SER A 89 -21.65 8.62 -9.47
CA SER A 89 -22.83 7.74 -9.46
C SER A 89 -22.58 6.37 -10.09
N ASP A 90 -21.53 6.25 -10.90
CA ASP A 90 -21.08 5.02 -11.57
C ASP A 90 -20.13 4.16 -10.71
N PHE A 91 -19.73 4.60 -9.52
CA PHE A 91 -18.71 3.93 -8.69
C PHE A 91 -18.96 2.43 -8.51
N GLU A 92 -20.19 2.04 -8.12
CA GLU A 92 -20.55 0.64 -7.89
C GLU A 92 -20.55 -0.19 -9.19
N GLN A 93 -20.80 0.45 -10.33
CA GLN A 93 -20.88 -0.22 -11.63
C GLN A 93 -19.49 -0.50 -12.19
N ILE A 94 -18.53 0.41 -11.98
CA ILE A 94 -17.17 0.30 -12.52
C ILE A 94 -16.17 -0.28 -11.52
N THR A 95 -16.55 -0.41 -10.25
CA THR A 95 -15.70 -0.99 -9.18
C THR A 95 -16.23 -2.36 -8.77
N GLN A 96 -16.25 -3.27 -9.75
CA GLN A 96 -16.67 -4.66 -9.53
C GLN A 96 -15.48 -5.53 -9.23
N PHE A 97 -15.52 -6.23 -8.10
CA PHE A 97 -14.52 -7.20 -7.71
C PHE A 97 -14.59 -8.45 -8.61
N ASN A 98 -13.43 -9.00 -8.95
CA ASN A 98 -13.30 -10.29 -9.63
C ASN A 98 -13.42 -11.44 -8.61
N PRO A 99 -14.52 -12.22 -8.59
CA PRO A 99 -14.74 -13.27 -7.59
C PRO A 99 -13.71 -14.41 -7.64
N HIS A 100 -12.91 -14.46 -8.70
CA HIS A 100 -11.90 -15.47 -8.92
C HIS A 100 -10.48 -14.96 -8.69
N ALA A 101 -10.31 -13.71 -8.20
CA ALA A 101 -9.02 -13.11 -7.90
C ALA A 101 -8.26 -13.96 -6.87
N LYS A 102 -7.00 -14.28 -7.16
CA LYS A 102 -6.13 -15.06 -6.27
C LYS A 102 -5.11 -14.14 -5.57
N LEU A 103 -5.63 -13.23 -4.77
CA LEU A 103 -4.86 -12.24 -4.02
C LEU A 103 -4.00 -12.88 -2.92
N GLY A 104 -2.79 -12.37 -2.71
CA GLY A 104 -1.90 -12.80 -1.63
C GLY A 104 -1.36 -14.24 -1.73
N ARG A 105 -1.67 -14.95 -2.82
CA ARG A 105 -1.28 -16.34 -3.04
C ARG A 105 -0.02 -16.42 -3.91
N ALA A 106 1.11 -16.71 -3.27
CA ALA A 106 2.37 -16.91 -3.98
C ALA A 106 2.38 -18.14 -4.91
N ASP A 107 1.45 -19.08 -4.71
CA ASP A 107 1.27 -20.29 -5.52
C ASP A 107 0.33 -20.08 -6.72
N ALA A 108 -0.37 -18.94 -6.80
CA ALA A 108 -1.23 -18.65 -7.93
C ALA A 108 -0.40 -18.39 -9.19
N THR A 109 -0.74 -19.05 -10.30
CA THR A 109 -0.11 -18.84 -11.61
C THR A 109 -0.99 -18.04 -12.57
N THR A 110 -2.26 -17.80 -12.19
CA THR A 110 -3.27 -17.12 -13.00
C THR A 110 -4.18 -16.27 -12.14
N ASN A 111 -4.85 -15.31 -12.77
CA ASN A 111 -5.93 -14.50 -12.21
C ASN A 111 -5.55 -13.63 -10.99
N PHE A 112 -4.57 -12.75 -11.22
CA PHE A 112 -4.09 -11.78 -10.22
C PHE A 112 -4.92 -10.51 -10.18
N ASN A 113 -5.76 -10.27 -11.20
CA ASN A 113 -6.60 -9.08 -11.28
C ASN A 113 -7.67 -9.12 -10.18
N GLN A 114 -7.68 -8.10 -9.35
CA GLN A 114 -8.62 -7.87 -8.27
C GLN A 114 -9.94 -7.32 -8.81
N MET A 115 -9.89 -6.46 -9.82
CA MET A 115 -11.07 -5.82 -10.41
C MET A 115 -11.46 -6.45 -11.76
N LEU A 116 -12.75 -6.36 -12.08
CA LEU A 116 -13.26 -6.64 -13.41
C LEU A 116 -13.09 -5.38 -14.27
N HIS A 117 -12.24 -5.48 -15.29
CA HIS A 117 -11.96 -4.35 -16.15
C HIS A 117 -13.05 -4.14 -17.21
N THR A 118 -13.45 -2.89 -17.40
CA THR A 118 -14.50 -2.50 -18.34
C THR A 118 -14.00 -1.50 -19.38
N PRO A 119 -14.66 -1.38 -20.55
CA PRO A 119 -14.29 -0.37 -21.55
C PRO A 119 -14.40 1.08 -21.05
N ALA A 120 -15.07 1.34 -19.92
CA ALA A 120 -15.19 2.66 -19.31
C ALA A 120 -13.85 3.21 -18.78
N GLU A 121 -12.85 2.34 -18.63
CA GLU A 121 -11.48 2.71 -18.23
C GLU A 121 -10.68 3.39 -19.35
N ASN A 122 -11.15 3.27 -20.59
CA ASN A 122 -10.47 3.85 -21.75
C ASN A 122 -10.60 5.37 -21.78
N PHE A 123 -9.55 6.03 -22.28
CA PHE A 123 -9.59 7.46 -22.55
C PHE A 123 -10.64 7.78 -23.63
N PRO A 124 -11.45 8.85 -23.49
CA PRO A 124 -11.43 9.88 -22.44
C PRO A 124 -12.12 9.45 -21.14
N TRP A 125 -11.43 9.61 -20.00
CA TRP A 125 -11.95 9.25 -18.69
C TRP A 125 -13.17 10.10 -18.28
N ARG A 126 -14.14 9.47 -17.63
CA ARG A 126 -15.39 10.08 -17.15
C ARG A 126 -15.76 9.55 -15.77
N GLY A 127 -16.68 10.24 -15.11
CA GLY A 127 -17.27 9.79 -13.84
C GLY A 127 -16.24 9.51 -12.75
N THR A 128 -16.42 8.40 -12.05
CA THR A 128 -15.51 7.90 -11.00
C THR A 128 -14.09 7.66 -11.51
N MET A 129 -13.92 7.13 -12.73
CA MET A 129 -12.59 6.90 -13.33
C MET A 129 -11.78 8.19 -13.44
N LEU A 130 -12.42 9.30 -13.85
CA LEU A 130 -11.75 10.60 -13.89
C LEU A 130 -11.32 11.08 -12.50
N ALA A 131 -12.16 10.89 -11.49
CA ALA A 131 -11.83 11.23 -10.11
C ALA A 131 -10.59 10.47 -9.62
N VAL A 132 -10.51 9.16 -9.89
CA VAL A 132 -9.34 8.33 -9.55
C VAL A 132 -8.08 8.81 -10.28
N MET A 133 -8.16 9.10 -11.58
CA MET A 133 -7.02 9.62 -12.34
C MET A 133 -6.50 10.95 -11.76
N VAL A 134 -7.41 11.86 -11.38
CA VAL A 134 -7.04 13.12 -10.73
C VAL A 134 -6.31 12.86 -9.40
N MET A 135 -6.81 11.94 -8.58
CA MET A 135 -6.14 11.56 -7.32
C MET A 135 -4.75 10.96 -7.56
N ARG A 136 -4.59 10.12 -8.58
CA ARG A 136 -3.26 9.60 -8.97
C ARG A 136 -2.31 10.73 -9.35
N PHE A 137 -2.75 11.71 -10.14
CA PHE A 137 -1.92 12.85 -10.50
C PHE A 137 -1.59 13.73 -9.29
N LEU A 138 -2.52 13.94 -8.36
CA LEU A 138 -2.25 14.64 -7.10
C LEU A 138 -1.18 13.90 -6.27
N GLY A 139 -1.25 12.56 -6.21
CA GLY A 139 -0.22 11.73 -5.59
C GLY A 139 1.16 11.93 -6.22
N VAL A 140 1.23 11.96 -7.55
CA VAL A 140 2.47 12.27 -8.29
C VAL A 140 2.98 13.67 -7.94
N LEU A 141 2.12 14.68 -7.85
CA LEU A 141 2.54 16.03 -7.47
C LEU A 141 3.07 16.10 -6.03
N CYS A 142 2.40 15.43 -5.09
CA CYS A 142 2.88 15.31 -3.70
C CYS A 142 4.24 14.63 -3.64
N GLY A 143 4.45 13.56 -4.39
CA GLY A 143 5.75 12.89 -4.48
C GLY A 143 6.83 13.77 -5.12
N ALA A 144 6.50 14.62 -6.09
CA ALA A 144 7.44 15.59 -6.65
C ALA A 144 7.89 16.62 -5.61
N VAL A 145 6.98 17.06 -4.73
CA VAL A 145 7.32 17.91 -3.57
C VAL A 145 8.27 17.19 -2.63
N VAL A 146 8.01 15.91 -2.31
CA VAL A 146 8.90 15.11 -1.46
C VAL A 146 10.30 14.98 -2.09
N VAL A 147 10.40 14.71 -3.39
CA VAL A 147 11.68 14.65 -4.11
C VAL A 147 12.43 15.98 -4.04
N ALA A 148 11.72 17.11 -4.21
CA ALA A 148 12.32 18.43 -4.08
C ALA A 148 12.82 18.70 -2.66
N CYS A 149 12.01 18.39 -1.63
CA CYS A 149 12.39 18.53 -0.23
C CYS A 149 13.60 17.66 0.12
N ALA A 150 13.63 16.39 -0.32
CA ALA A 150 14.75 15.47 -0.10
C ALA A 150 16.04 16.00 -0.74
N PHE A 151 15.97 16.54 -1.96
CA PHE A 151 17.13 17.14 -2.63
C PHE A 151 17.66 18.37 -1.87
N LEU A 152 16.76 19.25 -1.42
CA LEU A 152 17.13 20.44 -0.65
C LEU A 152 17.75 20.07 0.69
N LEU A 153 17.19 19.07 1.37
CA LEU A 153 17.72 18.55 2.64
C LEU A 153 19.11 17.94 2.44
N ALA A 154 19.32 17.12 1.40
CA ALA A 154 20.62 16.54 1.09
C ALA A 154 21.69 17.61 0.81
N ARG A 155 21.29 18.73 0.20
CA ARG A 155 22.18 19.88 -0.04
C ARG A 155 22.54 20.60 1.26
N GLU A 156 21.58 20.77 2.16
CA GLU A 156 21.79 21.44 3.45
C GLU A 156 22.72 20.63 4.36
N ILE A 157 22.61 19.30 4.34
CA ILE A 157 23.43 18.40 5.16
C ILE A 157 24.91 18.36 4.70
N GLY A 158 25.28 18.95 3.57
CA GLY A 158 26.69 19.19 3.24
C GLY A 158 27.38 18.07 2.45
N GLY A 159 26.69 17.46 1.48
CA GLY A 159 27.32 17.00 0.24
C GLY A 159 28.27 15.80 0.26
N ASN A 160 28.44 15.06 1.37
CA ASN A 160 29.20 13.82 1.37
C ASN A 160 28.27 12.60 1.51
N TRP A 161 27.55 12.29 0.43
CA TRP A 161 26.63 11.15 0.31
C TRP A 161 27.27 9.80 0.68
N LEU A 162 28.60 9.70 0.63
CA LEU A 162 29.38 8.55 1.09
C LEU A 162 29.40 8.37 2.62
N LEU A 163 29.31 9.46 3.40
CA LEU A 163 29.23 9.36 4.87
C LEU A 163 27.83 8.90 5.33
N ALA A 164 26.77 9.24 4.60
CA ALA A 164 25.42 8.79 4.91
C ALA A 164 25.23 7.28 4.70
N ILE A 165 25.92 6.69 3.71
CA ILE A 165 25.99 5.24 3.54
C ILE A 165 26.82 4.62 4.68
N GLY A 166 27.91 5.26 5.10
CA GLY A 166 28.76 4.81 6.23
C GLY A 166 28.04 4.75 7.59
N TYR A 167 27.04 5.61 7.84
CA TYR A 167 26.24 5.52 9.07
C TYR A 167 25.22 4.37 9.06
N SER A 168 24.89 3.80 7.89
CA SER A 168 23.99 2.65 7.81
C SER A 168 24.66 1.30 8.14
N SER A 169 26.00 1.25 8.19
CA SER A 169 26.74 0.07 8.66
C SER A 169 26.90 0.00 10.18
N GLU A 170 26.47 1.01 10.94
CA GLU A 170 26.56 1.03 12.41
C GLU A 170 25.20 1.18 13.11
N LEU A 171 24.11 0.71 12.50
CA LEU A 171 22.92 0.40 13.31
C LEU A 171 23.28 -0.77 14.24
N PRO A 172 23.29 -0.57 15.57
CA PRO A 172 23.56 -1.66 16.49
C PRO A 172 22.45 -2.68 16.31
N ILE A 173 22.83 -3.93 16.08
CA ILE A 173 21.98 -5.07 16.38
C ILE A 173 21.79 -5.07 17.90
N ALA A 174 20.91 -4.19 18.39
CA ALA A 174 20.35 -4.27 19.73
C ALA A 174 19.21 -5.28 19.67
N ASN A 175 19.54 -6.56 19.51
CA ASN A 175 18.66 -7.64 19.93
C ASN A 175 19.12 -8.10 21.32
N SER A 176 18.57 -7.47 22.34
CA SER A 176 18.63 -7.95 23.71
C SER A 176 17.71 -9.16 23.86
N GLN A 177 18.22 -10.35 23.54
CA GLN A 177 17.71 -11.60 24.10
C GLN A 177 18.89 -12.46 24.57
N SER A 178 19.25 -12.25 25.83
CA SER A 178 19.91 -13.25 26.66
C SER A 178 19.01 -14.49 26.74
N LEU A 179 19.31 -15.51 25.95
CA LEU A 179 18.86 -16.86 26.21
C LEU A 179 20.03 -17.61 26.86
N ASP A 180 20.09 -17.53 28.18
CA ASP A 180 20.90 -18.47 28.97
C ASP A 180 20.36 -19.89 28.73
N PRO A 181 21.19 -20.86 28.31
CA PRO A 181 20.77 -22.25 28.26
C PRO A 181 20.67 -22.83 29.68
N PRO A 182 19.62 -23.60 30.02
CA PRO A 182 19.53 -24.23 31.33
C PRO A 182 20.65 -25.27 31.53
N PRO A 183 21.15 -25.45 32.78
CA PRO A 183 22.26 -26.36 33.04
C PRO A 183 21.88 -27.82 32.75
N ARG A 184 22.74 -28.45 31.94
CA ARG A 184 22.65 -29.85 31.54
C ARG A 184 22.91 -30.75 32.75
N ARG A 185 21.85 -31.28 33.37
CA ARG A 185 21.97 -32.27 34.45
C ARG A 185 22.18 -33.66 33.83
N LEU A 186 23.41 -34.16 33.87
CA LEU A 186 23.76 -35.55 33.56
C LEU A 186 23.39 -36.44 34.75
N SER A 187 22.45 -37.37 34.59
CA SER A 187 22.41 -38.59 35.39
C SER A 187 21.53 -39.67 34.78
N HIS A 188 22.19 -40.76 34.36
CA HIS A 188 21.75 -42.16 34.35
C HIS A 188 20.53 -42.60 33.51
N ARG A 189 20.84 -43.31 32.41
CA ARG A 189 20.08 -44.44 31.82
C ARG A 189 19.87 -45.56 32.86
N PRO A 190 18.81 -46.41 32.78
CA PRO A 190 18.78 -47.52 31.80
C PRO A 190 17.40 -47.93 31.22
N SER A 191 17.47 -48.70 30.11
CA SER A 191 16.59 -49.80 29.63
C SER A 191 15.08 -49.51 29.42
N THR A 192 14.35 -49.88 28.35
CA THR A 192 14.48 -50.77 27.17
C THR A 192 13.19 -50.56 26.32
N PRO A 193 13.04 -51.15 25.12
CA PRO A 193 12.27 -50.60 23.99
C PRO A 193 10.85 -51.19 23.85
N CYS A 194 10.03 -50.54 23.02
CA CYS A 194 8.89 -51.05 22.25
C CYS A 194 8.08 -49.83 21.75
N PHE A 195 7.31 -49.81 20.67
CA PHE A 195 7.09 -50.59 19.45
C PHE A 195 5.95 -49.82 18.75
N CYS A 196 5.95 -49.66 17.42
CA CYS A 196 4.75 -49.42 16.59
C CYS A 196 3.92 -48.12 16.85
N THR A 197 3.19 -47.47 15.94
CA THR A 197 2.92 -47.45 14.50
C THR A 197 1.87 -46.33 14.30
N LEU A 198 1.77 -45.80 13.07
CA LEU A 198 0.52 -45.35 12.42
C LEU A 198 -0.20 -44.05 12.90
N TRP A 199 -0.16 -43.06 11.98
CA TRP A 199 -1.24 -42.18 11.48
C TRP A 199 -2.67 -42.83 11.50
N PRO A 200 -3.86 -42.18 11.33
CA PRO A 200 -4.32 -40.76 11.29
C PRO A 200 -5.34 -40.40 12.41
N VAL A 201 -5.71 -39.11 12.53
CA VAL A 201 -7.02 -38.51 12.11
C VAL A 201 -6.76 -37.06 11.69
#